data_AF-A0A150GTR3-F1
#
_entry.id   AF-A0A150GTR3-F1
#
_cell.length_a   1.000
_cell.length_b   1.000
_cell.length_c   1.000
_cell.angle_alpha   90.00
_cell.angle_beta   90.00
_cell.angle_gamma   90.00
#
_symmetry.space_group_name_H-M   'P 1'
#
loop_
_entity.id
_entity.type
_entity.pdbx_description
1 polymer ?
#
loop_
_entity_poly.entity_id
_entity_poly.type
_entity_poly.pdbx_seq_one_letter_code
_entity_poly.pdbx_strand_id
1 'polypeptide(L)'
;MQSPLCSDLNRTFNHLSSTILQWDEKQLVYQVQLLPAAVLDYVYPPVSGELARLLIGRDMLQVPQYRNDTLYQIRQQDKRLLMGPYRLLEGFEGMFATYPIFLPAPDPLYDWGCGRQPYDCPPGVCWLPTEGKKLWGLATSVLSLDNMQADFRFRALTDQGYHYRLRQVADNVNEAATIAASDPPPHVPVSSTINKFNLVWVLEVAPAGGWEPKWRDPCIAAVVVGSVVVSALVAWLLMTREKHHTLLSAMLPKKVISQLQRGEVTVVEEFLEPVTILFTVETIGDAFMCVAGCPTREDPISAAVRMAGMAQDMIAMVDKFTTRVGTEDMRVKIRIGLHSGPVVAGVIGQRMPRYCLFGDTVNTASRMEANSQPMCIHISAATASLLRMAGAAVMLPSLVPPLTLFGRGRVMIKGCPAGEWELCTD
;
A
#
# COMPACT_ATOMS: atom_id res chain seq x y z
N MET A 1 39.18 -61.06 -18.96
CA MET A 1 39.36 -59.85 -18.12
C MET A 1 40.23 -60.25 -16.94
N GLN A 2 41.41 -59.64 -16.76
CA GLN A 2 42.23 -59.90 -15.59
C GLN A 2 41.50 -59.36 -14.34
N SER A 3 41.39 -60.19 -13.30
CA SER A 3 40.87 -59.73 -12.00
C SER A 3 41.99 -58.96 -11.30
N PRO A 4 41.73 -57.79 -10.69
CA PRO A 4 42.77 -56.99 -10.06
C PRO A 4 43.34 -57.73 -8.85
N LEU A 5 44.67 -57.90 -8.82
CA LEU A 5 45.38 -58.45 -7.67
C LEU A 5 45.81 -57.31 -6.74
N CYS A 6 45.82 -57.55 -5.42
CA CYS A 6 46.29 -56.55 -4.46
C CYS A 6 47.75 -56.12 -4.68
N SER A 7 48.59 -56.96 -5.25
CA SER A 7 49.98 -56.63 -5.61
C SER A 7 50.07 -55.50 -6.65
N ASP A 8 49.15 -55.47 -7.61
CA ASP A 8 49.12 -54.44 -8.66
C ASP A 8 48.68 -53.10 -8.09
N LEU A 9 47.79 -53.16 -7.10
CA LEU A 9 47.26 -51.99 -6.44
C LEU A 9 48.32 -51.27 -5.61
N ASN A 10 49.15 -52.02 -4.88
CA ASN A 10 50.33 -51.49 -4.16
C ASN A 10 51.26 -50.68 -5.07
N ARG A 11 51.40 -51.08 -6.35
CA ARG A 11 52.28 -50.40 -7.31
C ARG A 11 51.66 -49.13 -7.90
N THR A 12 50.34 -49.09 -8.04
CA THR A 12 49.64 -48.10 -8.88
C THR A 12 48.82 -47.08 -8.09
N PHE A 13 48.42 -47.39 -6.85
CA PHE A 13 47.51 -46.56 -6.06
C PHE A 13 47.98 -45.12 -5.90
N ASN A 14 49.24 -44.90 -5.55
CA ASN A 14 49.78 -43.55 -5.34
C ASN A 14 49.73 -42.71 -6.61
N HIS A 15 50.12 -43.29 -7.76
CA HIS A 15 50.12 -42.59 -9.04
C HIS A 15 48.70 -42.28 -9.53
N LEU A 16 47.77 -43.22 -9.37
CA LEU A 16 46.37 -42.99 -9.72
C LEU A 16 45.73 -41.93 -8.81
N SER A 17 45.94 -42.02 -7.50
CA SER A 17 45.39 -41.10 -6.52
C SER A 17 45.94 -39.68 -6.70
N SER A 18 47.23 -39.53 -7.01
CA SER A 18 47.82 -38.23 -7.32
C SER A 18 47.20 -37.62 -8.57
N THR A 19 46.97 -38.43 -9.60
CA THR A 19 46.33 -37.98 -10.85
C THR A 19 44.87 -37.57 -10.61
N ILE A 20 44.13 -38.34 -9.81
CA ILE A 20 42.73 -38.05 -9.45
C ILE A 20 42.64 -36.72 -8.69
N LEU A 21 43.52 -36.50 -7.69
CA LEU A 21 43.52 -35.25 -6.93
C LEU A 21 43.99 -34.06 -7.78
N GLN A 22 44.83 -34.26 -8.79
CA GLN A 22 45.20 -33.19 -9.73
C GLN A 22 44.03 -32.73 -10.61
N TRP A 23 43.06 -33.60 -10.87
CA TRP A 23 41.84 -33.22 -11.59
C TRP A 23 40.86 -32.42 -10.73
N ASP A 24 41.04 -32.42 -9.42
CA ASP A 24 40.22 -31.64 -8.51
C ASP A 24 40.73 -30.19 -8.40
N GLU A 25 40.38 -29.39 -9.41
CA GLU A 25 40.74 -27.96 -9.48
C GLU A 25 40.35 -27.15 -8.24
N LYS A 26 39.33 -27.62 -7.50
CA LYS A 26 38.73 -26.92 -6.37
C LYS A 26 39.23 -27.42 -5.01
N GLN A 27 40.07 -28.45 -4.98
CA GLN A 27 40.60 -29.06 -3.75
C GLN A 27 39.50 -29.45 -2.75
N LEU A 28 38.35 -29.90 -3.26
CA LEU A 28 37.23 -30.39 -2.45
C LEU A 28 37.55 -31.76 -1.85
N VAL A 29 38.21 -32.62 -2.62
CA VAL A 29 38.67 -33.93 -2.20
C VAL A 29 39.99 -33.74 -1.44
N TYR A 30 39.90 -33.83 -0.13
CA TYR A 30 41.05 -33.73 0.75
C TYR A 30 41.94 -34.98 0.67
N GLN A 31 41.30 -36.15 0.57
CA GLN A 31 42.00 -37.43 0.64
C GLN A 31 41.24 -38.53 -0.10
N VAL A 32 41.98 -39.43 -0.74
CA VAL A 32 41.47 -40.66 -1.35
C VAL A 32 41.94 -41.84 -0.50
N GLN A 33 41.01 -42.74 -0.21
CA GLN A 33 41.22 -43.90 0.64
C GLN A 33 40.74 -45.16 -0.07
N LEU A 34 41.45 -46.27 0.16
CA LEU A 34 41.02 -47.58 -0.30
C LEU A 34 41.10 -48.58 0.84
N LEU A 35 40.01 -49.34 0.97
CA LEU A 35 39.78 -50.24 2.08
C LEU A 35 39.48 -51.66 1.57
N PRO A 36 40.50 -52.44 1.16
CA PRO A 36 40.30 -53.87 0.85
C PRO A 36 39.67 -54.58 2.05
N ALA A 37 38.63 -55.37 1.81
CA ALA A 37 37.86 -56.03 2.87
C ALA A 37 37.34 -55.07 3.98
N ALA A 38 37.13 -53.78 3.67
CA ALA A 38 36.77 -52.71 4.61
C ALA A 38 37.83 -52.34 5.66
N VAL A 39 39.10 -52.70 5.42
CA VAL A 39 40.24 -52.30 6.25
C VAL A 39 41.03 -51.18 5.59
N LEU A 40 41.22 -50.06 6.27
CA LEU A 40 41.89 -48.89 5.72
C LEU A 40 43.39 -49.10 5.54
N ASP A 41 43.83 -49.45 4.34
CA ASP A 41 45.24 -49.73 4.03
C ASP A 41 45.92 -48.65 3.19
N TYR A 42 45.17 -48.06 2.26
CA TYR A 42 45.73 -47.14 1.28
C TYR A 42 45.13 -45.76 1.46
N VAL A 43 45.99 -44.76 1.63
CA VAL A 43 45.59 -43.39 1.89
C VAL A 43 46.49 -42.44 1.13
N TYR A 44 45.91 -41.51 0.37
CA TYR A 44 46.63 -40.49 -0.38
C TYR A 44 45.93 -39.11 -0.25
N PRO A 45 46.63 -38.02 0.10
CA PRO A 45 48.06 -37.96 0.44
C PRO A 45 48.41 -38.82 1.67
N PRO A 46 49.65 -39.36 1.74
CA PRO A 46 50.03 -40.25 2.83
C PRO A 46 50.01 -39.51 4.17
N VAL A 47 49.27 -40.06 5.13
CA VAL A 47 49.29 -39.61 6.52
C VAL A 47 50.56 -40.10 7.21
N SER A 48 51.13 -39.28 8.10
CA SER A 48 52.35 -39.58 8.84
C SER A 48 52.17 -39.40 10.35
N GLY A 49 53.10 -39.93 11.15
CA GLY A 49 53.09 -39.77 12.61
C GLY A 49 52.05 -40.64 13.32
N GLU A 50 51.44 -40.08 14.37
CA GLU A 50 50.47 -40.77 15.23
C GLU A 50 49.15 -41.07 14.51
N LEU A 51 48.70 -40.17 13.64
CA LEU A 51 47.49 -40.33 12.85
C LEU A 51 47.56 -41.56 11.91
N ALA A 52 48.72 -41.80 11.30
CA ALA A 52 48.94 -42.98 10.46
C ALA A 52 48.81 -44.29 11.25
N ARG A 53 49.28 -44.32 12.51
CA ARG A 53 49.17 -45.50 13.39
C ARG A 53 47.73 -45.77 13.84
N LEU A 54 46.91 -44.72 13.93
CA LEU A 54 45.51 -44.84 14.32
C LEU A 54 44.59 -45.22 13.16
N LEU A 55 44.90 -44.78 11.94
CA LEU A 55 44.06 -44.98 10.76
C LEU A 55 44.42 -46.23 9.96
N ILE A 56 45.71 -46.47 9.67
CA ILE A 56 46.14 -47.54 8.78
C ILE A 56 45.97 -48.90 9.47
N GLY A 57 45.37 -49.87 8.77
CA GLY A 57 45.04 -51.20 9.27
C GLY A 57 43.75 -51.24 10.10
N ARG A 58 43.03 -50.11 10.23
CA ARG A 58 41.78 -50.07 10.99
C ARG A 58 40.63 -50.67 10.18
N ASP A 59 40.00 -51.69 10.75
CA ASP A 59 38.84 -52.37 10.14
C ASP A 59 37.54 -51.64 10.50
N MET A 60 36.87 -51.08 9.49
CA MET A 60 35.63 -50.32 9.66
C MET A 60 34.44 -51.20 10.09
N LEU A 61 34.48 -52.50 9.79
CA LEU A 61 33.48 -53.47 10.24
C LEU A 61 33.73 -53.95 11.66
N GLN A 62 34.97 -53.87 12.16
CA GLN A 62 35.28 -54.25 13.54
C GLN A 62 34.94 -53.14 14.55
N VAL A 63 35.02 -51.87 14.12
CA VAL A 63 34.71 -50.72 14.98
C VAL A 63 33.19 -50.56 15.15
N PRO A 64 32.63 -50.72 16.37
CA PRO A 64 31.17 -50.71 16.57
C PRO A 64 30.50 -49.40 16.13
N GLN A 65 31.20 -48.27 16.29
CA GLN A 65 30.70 -46.95 15.90
C GLN A 65 30.42 -46.82 14.40
N TYR A 66 31.24 -47.44 13.54
CA TYR A 66 31.13 -47.29 12.08
C TYR A 66 30.55 -48.53 11.40
N ARG A 67 30.43 -49.66 12.13
CA ARG A 67 30.01 -50.95 11.57
C ARG A 67 28.64 -50.86 10.88
N ASN A 68 27.65 -50.25 11.52
CA ASN A 68 26.30 -50.17 10.96
C ASN A 68 26.27 -49.31 9.69
N ASP A 69 26.94 -48.16 9.70
CA ASP A 69 27.03 -47.25 8.57
C ASP A 69 27.79 -47.90 7.41
N THR A 70 28.89 -48.59 7.70
CA THR A 70 29.70 -49.33 6.72
C THR A 70 28.89 -50.47 6.09
N LEU A 71 28.16 -51.24 6.89
CA LEU A 71 27.26 -52.29 6.38
C LEU A 71 26.13 -51.72 5.54
N TYR A 72 25.59 -50.56 5.92
CA TYR A 72 24.61 -49.86 5.10
C TYR A 72 25.20 -49.47 3.74
N GLN A 73 26.43 -48.93 3.71
CA GLN A 73 27.12 -48.61 2.45
C GLN A 73 27.27 -49.84 1.56
N ILE A 74 27.77 -50.95 2.11
CA ILE A 74 27.99 -52.20 1.38
C ILE A 74 26.67 -52.72 0.77
N ARG A 75 25.55 -52.62 1.49
CA ARG A 75 24.22 -53.06 1.00
C ARG A 75 23.72 -52.24 -0.20
N GLN A 76 24.18 -50.99 -0.36
CA GLN A 76 23.76 -50.16 -1.50
C GLN A 76 24.52 -50.47 -2.79
N GLN A 77 25.55 -51.34 -2.73
CA GLN A 77 26.29 -51.87 -3.87
C GLN A 77 26.77 -50.78 -4.84
N ASP A 78 26.16 -50.65 -6.02
CA ASP A 78 26.61 -49.74 -7.08
C ASP A 78 26.21 -48.28 -6.88
N LYS A 79 25.61 -47.93 -5.73
CA LYS A 79 25.26 -46.53 -5.42
C LYS A 79 26.39 -45.83 -4.67
N ARG A 80 26.72 -44.63 -5.14
CA ARG A 80 27.60 -43.70 -4.42
C ARG A 80 26.82 -43.06 -3.29
N LEU A 81 27.34 -43.22 -2.07
CA LEU A 81 26.73 -42.61 -0.89
C LEU A 81 27.63 -41.54 -0.31
N LEU A 82 27.02 -40.49 0.22
CA LEU A 82 27.70 -39.48 1.00
C LEU A 82 27.27 -39.61 2.47
N MET A 83 28.26 -39.65 3.36
CA MET A 83 28.06 -39.72 4.80
C MET A 83 28.75 -38.59 5.55
N GLY A 84 28.13 -38.14 6.64
CA GLY A 84 28.57 -37.04 7.47
C GLY A 84 27.50 -35.93 7.54
N PRO A 85 27.88 -34.73 7.99
CA PRO A 85 29.25 -34.31 8.32
C PRO A 85 29.78 -34.96 9.60
N TYR A 86 31.07 -35.29 9.60
CA TYR A 86 31.79 -35.75 10.78
C TYR A 86 32.92 -34.79 11.12
N ARG A 87 33.18 -34.62 12.42
CA ARG A 87 34.38 -33.92 12.88
C ARG A 87 35.56 -34.88 12.82
N LEU A 88 36.48 -34.63 11.89
CA LEU A 88 37.65 -35.48 11.67
C LEU A 88 38.74 -35.19 12.72
N LEU A 89 39.65 -36.14 12.93
CA LEU A 89 40.75 -36.00 13.90
C LEU A 89 41.73 -34.89 13.52
N GLU A 90 41.79 -34.58 12.23
CA GLU A 90 42.55 -33.52 11.61
C GLU A 90 42.01 -32.11 11.94
N GLY A 91 40.84 -32.02 12.60
CA GLY A 91 40.32 -30.77 13.16
C GLY A 91 39.32 -30.02 12.29
N PHE A 92 38.98 -30.54 11.11
CA PHE A 92 37.98 -29.95 10.19
C PHE A 92 36.73 -30.84 10.04
N GLU A 93 35.67 -30.29 9.49
CA GLU A 93 34.45 -31.05 9.16
C GLU A 93 34.58 -31.72 7.78
N GLY A 94 34.35 -33.02 7.74
CA GLY A 94 34.48 -33.81 6.53
C GLY A 94 33.28 -34.69 6.24
N MET A 95 33.14 -35.04 4.97
CA MET A 95 32.17 -36.02 4.49
C MET A 95 32.87 -37.13 3.72
N PHE A 96 32.33 -38.34 3.81
CA PHE A 96 32.87 -39.51 3.13
C PHE A 96 31.97 -39.89 1.96
N ALA A 97 32.51 -39.78 0.75
CA ALA A 97 31.91 -40.35 -0.45
C ALA A 97 32.44 -41.76 -0.63
N THR A 98 31.67 -42.78 -0.24
CA THR A 98 32.10 -44.17 -0.33
C THR A 98 31.41 -44.90 -1.47
N TYR A 99 32.20 -45.70 -2.18
CA TYR A 99 31.78 -46.60 -3.24
C TYR A 99 32.18 -48.04 -2.91
N PRO A 100 31.20 -48.93 -2.67
CA PRO A 100 31.46 -50.36 -2.51
C PRO A 100 31.88 -50.99 -3.84
N ILE A 101 32.95 -51.78 -3.82
CA ILE A 101 33.44 -52.47 -5.01
C ILE A 101 33.16 -53.96 -4.85
N PHE A 102 32.30 -54.49 -5.71
CA PHE A 102 32.02 -55.91 -5.81
C PHE A 102 32.68 -56.49 -7.06
N LEU A 103 33.48 -57.53 -6.88
CA LEU A 103 34.16 -58.22 -7.98
C LEU A 103 33.69 -59.67 -8.09
N PRO A 104 33.78 -60.27 -9.29
CA PRO A 104 33.55 -61.70 -9.45
C PRO A 104 34.50 -62.51 -8.57
N ALA A 105 33.96 -63.50 -7.85
CA ALA A 105 34.73 -64.43 -7.04
C ALA A 105 34.15 -65.85 -7.17
N PRO A 106 34.99 -66.89 -7.25
CA PRO A 106 34.53 -68.27 -7.38
C PRO A 106 33.85 -68.78 -6.10
N ASP A 107 34.27 -68.29 -4.93
CA ASP A 107 33.82 -68.74 -3.62
C ASP A 107 33.91 -67.60 -2.59
N PRO A 108 33.24 -67.71 -1.43
CA PRO A 108 33.24 -66.66 -0.42
C PRO A 108 34.59 -66.46 0.29
N LEU A 109 35.56 -67.37 0.17
CA LEU A 109 36.89 -67.27 0.77
C LEU A 109 37.93 -66.65 -0.19
N TYR A 110 37.62 -66.54 -1.49
CA TYR A 110 38.51 -65.93 -2.46
C TYR A 110 38.88 -64.48 -2.11
N ASP A 111 40.16 -64.13 -2.12
CA ASP A 111 40.70 -62.88 -1.55
C ASP A 111 41.54 -62.05 -2.53
N TRP A 112 41.61 -62.42 -3.81
CA TRP A 112 42.41 -61.75 -4.84
C TRP A 112 43.88 -61.51 -4.44
N GLY A 113 44.44 -62.38 -3.58
CA GLY A 113 45.82 -62.26 -3.10
C GLY A 113 46.04 -61.13 -2.09
N CYS A 114 44.97 -60.61 -1.48
CA CYS A 114 45.03 -59.57 -0.45
C CYS A 114 45.28 -60.13 0.96
N GLY A 115 45.04 -61.44 1.20
CA GLY A 115 45.24 -62.09 2.49
C GLY A 115 44.26 -61.66 3.59
N ARG A 116 43.12 -61.07 3.23
CA ARG A 116 42.14 -60.50 4.18
C ARG A 116 40.70 -60.79 3.77
N GLN A 117 39.82 -60.81 4.77
CA GLN A 117 38.39 -61.09 4.64
C GLN A 117 37.58 -60.02 5.39
N PRO A 118 36.40 -59.62 4.91
CA PRO A 118 35.53 -58.71 5.65
C PRO A 118 35.16 -59.29 7.02
N TYR A 119 35.34 -58.51 8.09
CA TYR A 119 35.11 -58.98 9.45
C TYR A 119 33.62 -59.16 9.78
N ASP A 120 33.26 -60.39 10.16
CA ASP A 120 31.91 -60.77 10.63
C ASP A 120 30.79 -60.25 9.71
N CYS A 121 30.92 -60.45 8.40
CA CYS A 121 29.93 -59.89 7.48
C CYS A 121 28.65 -60.74 7.43
N PRO A 122 27.45 -60.13 7.52
CA PRO A 122 26.19 -60.85 7.42
C PRO A 122 26.02 -61.59 6.07
N PRO A 123 25.33 -62.74 6.05
CA PRO A 123 25.06 -63.48 4.82
C PRO A 123 24.27 -62.62 3.83
N GLY A 124 24.66 -62.65 2.56
CA GLY A 124 24.02 -61.86 1.50
C GLY A 124 24.44 -60.39 1.42
N VAL A 125 25.36 -59.92 2.28
CA VAL A 125 25.87 -58.53 2.24
C VAL A 125 27.22 -58.45 1.52
N CYS A 126 28.25 -59.10 2.05
CA CYS A 126 29.59 -59.09 1.43
C CYS A 126 29.77 -60.19 0.37
N TRP A 127 28.91 -61.22 0.37
CA TRP A 127 28.91 -62.30 -0.60
C TRP A 127 27.53 -62.41 -1.22
N LEU A 128 27.47 -62.31 -2.55
CA LEU A 128 26.24 -62.37 -3.35
C LEU A 128 26.27 -63.66 -4.17
N PRO A 129 25.81 -64.79 -3.59
CA PRO A 129 25.93 -66.11 -4.23
C PRO A 129 25.16 -66.19 -5.56
N THR A 130 24.06 -65.46 -5.69
CA THR A 130 23.23 -65.40 -6.90
C THR A 130 23.93 -64.68 -8.06
N GLU A 131 24.85 -63.76 -7.76
CA GLU A 131 25.58 -62.98 -8.76
C GLU A 131 27.01 -63.49 -8.97
N GLY A 132 27.50 -64.38 -8.11
CA GLY A 132 28.91 -64.80 -8.09
C GLY A 132 29.86 -63.63 -7.77
N LYS A 133 29.38 -62.62 -7.04
CA LYS A 133 30.15 -61.42 -6.69
C LYS A 133 30.42 -61.35 -5.20
N LYS A 134 31.58 -60.83 -4.86
CA LYS A 134 32.02 -60.61 -3.49
C LYS A 134 32.53 -59.19 -3.32
N LEU A 135 32.30 -58.61 -2.15
CA LEU A 135 32.90 -57.34 -1.74
C LEU A 135 34.43 -57.50 -1.76
N TRP A 136 35.06 -56.77 -2.66
CA TRP A 136 36.51 -56.65 -2.72
C TRP A 136 36.99 -55.61 -1.70
N GLY A 137 36.28 -54.49 -1.58
CA GLY A 137 36.61 -53.42 -0.64
C GLY A 137 35.76 -52.17 -0.86
N LEU A 138 36.15 -51.09 -0.20
CA LEU A 138 35.52 -49.77 -0.32
C LEU A 138 36.52 -48.77 -0.90
N ALA A 139 36.09 -47.99 -1.88
CA ALA A 139 36.80 -46.79 -2.32
C ALA A 139 36.12 -45.56 -1.74
N THR A 140 36.86 -44.80 -0.95
CA THR A 140 36.31 -43.66 -0.21
C THR A 140 37.08 -42.40 -0.57
N SER A 141 36.35 -41.31 -0.81
CA SER A 141 36.92 -39.97 -0.94
C SER A 141 36.45 -39.11 0.23
N VAL A 142 37.40 -38.48 0.90
CA VAL A 142 37.14 -37.54 2.00
C VAL A 142 36.99 -36.15 1.41
N LEU A 143 35.80 -35.58 1.56
CA LEU A 143 35.48 -34.22 1.14
C LEU A 143 35.65 -33.27 2.33
N SER A 144 36.34 -32.15 2.13
CA SER A 144 36.44 -31.08 3.13
C SER A 144 35.23 -30.14 3.02
N LEU A 145 34.43 -30.02 4.08
CA LEU A 145 33.29 -29.10 4.10
C LEU A 145 33.75 -27.66 4.13
N ASP A 146 34.86 -27.37 4.80
CA ASP A 146 35.42 -26.02 4.89
C ASP A 146 35.80 -25.49 3.50
N ASN A 147 36.47 -26.33 2.69
CA ASN A 147 36.81 -25.98 1.30
C ASN A 147 35.55 -25.86 0.43
N MET A 148 34.58 -26.75 0.67
CA MET A 148 33.30 -26.72 -0.01
C MET A 148 32.53 -25.42 0.26
N GLN A 149 32.51 -24.96 1.51
CA GLN A 149 31.93 -23.68 1.91
C GLN A 149 32.62 -22.48 1.26
N ALA A 150 33.95 -22.51 1.15
CA ALA A 150 34.72 -21.44 0.53
C ALA A 150 34.42 -21.28 -0.97
N ASP A 151 34.21 -22.38 -1.70
CA ASP A 151 33.90 -22.36 -3.13
C ASP A 151 32.41 -22.21 -3.43
N PHE A 152 31.53 -22.64 -2.52
CA PHE A 152 30.12 -22.34 -2.65
C PHE A 152 29.96 -20.83 -2.76
N ARG A 153 29.49 -20.36 -3.92
CA ARG A 153 29.27 -18.95 -4.24
C ARG A 153 28.19 -18.29 -3.37
N PHE A 154 27.92 -18.80 -2.16
CA PHE A 154 27.02 -18.21 -1.16
C PHE A 154 27.48 -16.83 -0.70
N ARG A 155 28.78 -16.49 -0.81
CA ARG A 155 29.24 -15.10 -0.65
C ARG A 155 28.49 -14.15 -1.58
N ALA A 156 28.20 -14.56 -2.82
CA ALA A 156 27.43 -13.74 -3.76
C ALA A 156 25.99 -13.48 -3.27
N LEU A 157 25.39 -14.39 -2.50
CA LEU A 157 24.08 -14.15 -1.88
C LEU A 157 24.19 -13.07 -0.80
N THR A 158 25.25 -13.13 0.00
CA THR A 158 25.52 -12.13 1.04
C THR A 158 25.80 -10.76 0.42
N ASP A 159 26.62 -10.73 -0.64
CA ASP A 159 26.93 -9.52 -1.41
C ASP A 159 25.69 -8.89 -2.06
N GLN A 160 24.71 -9.73 -2.43
CA GLN A 160 23.41 -9.29 -2.95
C GLN A 160 22.41 -8.90 -1.83
N GLY A 161 22.81 -8.95 -0.56
CA GLY A 161 21.98 -8.57 0.58
C GLY A 161 21.00 -9.65 1.03
N TYR A 162 21.33 -10.93 0.84
CA TYR A 162 20.55 -12.06 1.34
C TYR A 162 21.29 -12.79 2.47
N HIS A 163 20.54 -13.20 3.48
CA HIS A 163 20.95 -14.21 4.46
C HIS A 163 20.61 -15.60 3.93
N TYR A 164 21.45 -16.58 4.25
CA TYR A 164 21.29 -17.95 3.78
C TYR A 164 21.59 -18.97 4.89
N ARG A 165 21.01 -20.15 4.75
CA ARG A 165 21.36 -21.32 5.55
C ARG A 165 21.20 -22.58 4.70
N LEU A 166 22.29 -23.32 4.53
CA LEU A 166 22.29 -24.66 3.95
C LEU A 166 22.29 -25.68 5.07
N ARG A 167 21.25 -26.51 5.13
CA ARG A 167 21.12 -27.58 6.12
C ARG A 167 20.93 -28.93 5.45
N GLN A 168 21.54 -29.95 6.00
CA GLN A 168 21.28 -31.33 5.69
C GLN A 168 20.14 -31.83 6.58
N VAL A 169 19.16 -32.51 5.99
CA VAL A 169 18.08 -33.17 6.73
C VAL A 169 18.56 -34.55 7.18
N ALA A 170 18.19 -34.95 8.39
CA ALA A 170 18.50 -36.28 8.89
C ALA A 170 17.86 -37.37 8.02
N ASP A 171 18.58 -38.48 7.85
CA ASP A 171 18.12 -39.71 7.23
C ASP A 171 18.56 -40.90 8.12
N ASN A 172 18.36 -42.13 7.66
CA ASN A 172 18.68 -43.36 8.38
C ASN A 172 20.15 -43.50 8.79
N VAL A 173 21.06 -42.76 8.15
CA VAL A 173 22.51 -42.84 8.41
C VAL A 173 23.14 -41.50 8.74
N ASN A 174 22.52 -40.40 8.30
CA ASN A 174 23.09 -39.07 8.44
C ASN A 174 22.26 -38.24 9.41
N GLU A 175 22.93 -37.57 10.35
CA GLU A 175 22.27 -36.65 11.28
C GLU A 175 21.93 -35.31 10.60
N ALA A 176 21.01 -34.55 11.21
CA ALA A 176 20.70 -33.21 10.76
C ALA A 176 21.85 -32.27 11.13
N ALA A 177 22.39 -31.57 10.14
CA ALA A 177 23.54 -30.69 10.33
C ALA A 177 23.40 -29.40 9.53
N THR A 178 23.94 -28.30 10.06
CA THR A 178 24.06 -27.04 9.32
C THR A 178 25.41 -27.01 8.63
N ILE A 179 25.39 -26.88 7.31
CA ILE A 179 26.55 -27.06 6.45
C ILE A 179 27.17 -25.71 6.11
N ALA A 180 26.34 -24.68 5.95
CA ALA A 180 26.79 -23.31 5.76
C ALA A 180 25.69 -22.37 6.22
N ALA A 181 26.04 -21.25 6.83
CA ALA A 181 25.05 -20.23 7.21
C ALA A 181 25.68 -18.83 7.16
N SER A 182 24.86 -17.82 6.85
CA SER A 182 25.21 -16.43 7.12
C SER A 182 25.04 -16.12 8.60
N ASP A 183 25.76 -15.09 9.07
CA ASP A 183 25.56 -14.49 10.37
C ASP A 183 25.10 -13.03 10.19
N PRO A 184 23.87 -12.65 10.58
CA PRO A 184 22.84 -13.47 11.21
C PRO A 184 22.16 -14.49 10.26
N PRO A 185 21.48 -15.50 10.81
CA PRO A 185 20.71 -16.45 10.02
C PRO A 185 19.46 -15.83 9.37
N PRO A 186 18.92 -16.44 8.30
CA PRO A 186 17.74 -15.91 7.60
C PRO A 186 16.48 -15.97 8.47
N HIS A 187 15.72 -14.87 8.47
CA HIS A 187 14.43 -14.74 9.16
C HIS A 187 13.27 -14.98 8.18
N VAL A 188 12.39 -15.93 8.49
CA VAL A 188 11.29 -16.41 7.61
C VAL A 188 11.81 -16.75 6.20
N PRO A 189 12.68 -17.75 6.06
CA PRO A 189 13.30 -18.07 4.78
C PRO A 189 12.32 -18.70 3.79
N VAL A 190 12.63 -18.52 2.50
CA VAL A 190 12.15 -19.42 1.45
C VAL A 190 13.13 -20.57 1.34
N SER A 191 12.62 -21.79 1.37
CA SER A 191 13.42 -23.01 1.30
C SER A 191 13.33 -23.68 -0.07
N SER A 192 14.46 -24.16 -0.57
CA SER A 192 14.53 -25.05 -1.74
C SER A 192 15.24 -26.34 -1.35
N THR A 193 14.71 -27.47 -1.81
CA THR A 193 15.24 -28.80 -1.50
C THR A 193 16.04 -29.35 -2.68
N ILE A 194 17.24 -29.85 -2.41
CA ILE A 194 18.16 -30.44 -3.38
C ILE A 194 18.44 -31.88 -2.96
N ASN A 195 18.11 -32.85 -3.81
CA ASN A 195 18.34 -34.26 -3.53
C ASN A 195 19.55 -34.76 -4.33
N LYS A 196 20.66 -35.07 -3.64
CA LYS A 196 21.91 -35.56 -4.25
C LYS A 196 22.65 -36.50 -3.30
N PHE A 197 23.24 -37.58 -3.83
CA PHE A 197 24.05 -38.55 -3.08
C PHE A 197 23.37 -38.99 -1.77
N ASN A 198 22.18 -39.60 -1.86
CA ASN A 198 21.35 -40.02 -0.72
C ASN A 198 21.02 -38.95 0.34
N LEU A 199 21.33 -37.68 0.09
CA LEU A 199 21.11 -36.59 1.02
C LEU A 199 20.06 -35.63 0.50
N VAL A 200 19.25 -35.15 1.45
CA VAL A 200 18.27 -34.10 1.25
C VAL A 200 18.85 -32.83 1.85
N TRP A 201 19.30 -31.94 0.97
CA TRP A 201 19.83 -30.64 1.33
C TRP A 201 18.70 -29.63 1.24
N VAL A 202 18.60 -28.73 2.22
CA VAL A 202 17.64 -27.63 2.20
C VAL A 202 18.41 -26.32 2.26
N LEU A 203 18.31 -25.56 1.18
CA LEU A 203 18.83 -24.21 1.08
C LEU A 203 17.72 -23.23 1.47
N GLU A 204 17.92 -22.53 2.57
CA GLU A 204 17.09 -21.43 3.04
C GLU A 204 17.71 -20.10 2.64
N VAL A 205 16.91 -19.19 2.08
CA VAL A 205 17.36 -17.84 1.74
C VAL A 205 16.29 -16.82 2.15
N ALA A 206 16.73 -15.70 2.72
CA ALA A 206 15.88 -14.56 3.04
C ALA A 206 16.61 -13.23 2.75
N PRO A 207 15.92 -12.19 2.27
CA PRO A 207 16.50 -10.86 2.16
C PRO A 207 16.89 -10.31 3.54
N ALA A 208 18.08 -9.71 3.66
CA ALA A 208 18.59 -9.16 4.92
C ALA A 208 17.71 -8.02 5.47
N GLY A 209 17.07 -7.27 4.57
CA GLY A 209 16.12 -6.21 4.92
C GLY A 209 14.71 -6.70 5.30
N GLY A 210 14.48 -8.02 5.33
CA GLY A 210 13.14 -8.60 5.47
C GLY A 210 12.35 -8.61 4.16
N TRP A 211 11.24 -9.33 4.16
CA TRP A 211 10.34 -9.46 2.99
C TRP A 211 9.45 -8.24 2.79
N GLU A 212 9.35 -7.39 3.80
CA GLU A 212 8.53 -6.20 3.72
C GLU A 212 9.28 -5.06 3.04
N PRO A 213 8.68 -4.39 2.05
CA PRO A 213 9.32 -3.26 1.43
C PRO A 213 9.40 -2.08 2.41
N LYS A 214 10.53 -1.36 2.39
CA LYS A 214 10.77 -0.19 3.26
C LYS A 214 9.72 0.93 3.11
N TRP A 215 8.99 0.97 1.99
CA TRP A 215 7.93 1.96 1.75
C TRP A 215 6.58 1.59 2.37
N ARG A 216 6.41 0.36 2.89
CA ARG A 216 5.16 -0.11 3.48
C ARG A 216 4.76 0.73 4.68
N ASP A 217 5.64 0.87 5.67
CA ASP A 217 5.32 1.58 6.92
C ASP A 217 5.04 3.08 6.70
N PRO A 218 5.84 3.82 5.90
CA PRO A 218 5.52 5.20 5.54
C PRO A 218 4.17 5.33 4.81
N CYS A 219 3.83 4.38 3.94
CA CYS A 219 2.57 4.39 3.22
C CYS A 219 1.38 4.17 4.16
N ILE A 220 1.47 3.23 5.10
CA ILE A 220 0.45 3.01 6.14
C ILE A 220 0.26 4.27 6.98
N ALA A 221 1.35 4.92 7.42
CA ALA A 221 1.28 6.16 8.16
C ALA A 221 0.59 7.28 7.36
N ALA A 222 0.93 7.42 6.08
CA ALA A 222 0.30 8.41 5.20
C ALA A 222 -1.21 8.17 5.02
N VAL A 223 -1.64 6.91 4.88
CA VAL A 223 -3.07 6.56 4.78
C VAL A 223 -3.81 6.87 6.07
N VAL A 224 -3.22 6.59 7.24
CA VAL A 224 -3.82 6.90 8.55
C VAL A 224 -3.94 8.41 8.76
N VAL A 225 -2.91 9.19 8.43
CA VAL A 225 -2.97 10.65 8.53
C VAL A 225 -4.00 11.22 7.55
N GLY A 226 -4.00 10.72 6.31
CA GLY A 226 -4.96 11.13 5.29
C GLY A 226 -6.41 10.87 5.70
N SER A 227 -6.70 9.71 6.29
CA SER A 227 -8.05 9.38 6.76
C SER A 227 -8.50 10.29 7.90
N VAL A 228 -7.63 10.60 8.86
CA VAL A 228 -7.92 11.54 9.95
C VAL A 228 -8.21 12.95 9.41
N VAL A 229 -7.44 13.43 8.44
CA VAL A 229 -7.66 14.75 7.81
C VAL A 229 -9.01 14.78 7.08
N VAL A 230 -9.32 13.75 6.30
CA VAL A 230 -10.60 13.65 5.59
C VAL A 230 -11.77 13.60 6.57
N SER A 231 -11.67 12.81 7.63
CA SER A 231 -12.69 12.75 8.68
C SER A 231 -12.88 14.10 9.39
N ALA A 232 -11.80 14.83 9.68
CA ALA A 232 -11.87 16.16 10.28
C ALA A 232 -12.52 17.18 9.33
N LEU A 233 -12.20 17.15 8.03
CA LEU A 233 -12.82 17.99 7.01
C LEU A 233 -14.32 17.71 6.87
N VAL A 234 -14.71 16.44 6.85
CA VAL A 234 -16.12 16.04 6.80
C VAL A 234 -16.85 16.52 8.06
N ALA A 235 -16.28 16.32 9.25
CA ALA A 235 -16.86 16.81 10.50
C ALA A 235 -17.01 18.34 10.51
N TRP A 236 -15.99 19.07 10.04
CA TRP A 236 -16.03 20.53 9.91
C TRP A 236 -17.12 21.00 8.94
N LEU A 237 -17.27 20.32 7.80
CA LEU A 237 -18.29 20.64 6.80
C LEU A 237 -19.70 20.38 7.36
N LEU A 238 -19.89 19.28 8.08
CA LEU A 238 -21.16 18.97 8.77
C LEU A 238 -21.49 20.02 9.83
N MET A 239 -20.53 20.40 10.69
CA MET A 239 -20.73 21.46 11.69
C MET A 239 -21.05 22.82 11.06
N THR A 240 -20.37 23.16 9.96
CA THR A 240 -20.61 24.43 9.25
C THR A 240 -22.01 24.45 8.64
N ARG A 241 -22.45 23.34 8.03
CA ARG A 241 -23.80 23.18 7.52
C ARG A 241 -24.86 23.33 8.62
N GLU A 242 -24.64 22.74 9.79
CA GLU A 242 -25.57 22.83 10.92
C GLU A 242 -25.68 24.26 11.47
N LYS A 243 -24.54 24.98 11.58
CA LYS A 243 -24.53 26.41 11.94
C LYS A 243 -25.30 27.27 10.94
N HIS A 244 -25.09 27.05 9.64
CA HIS A 244 -25.84 27.75 8.59
C HIS A 244 -27.35 27.45 8.65
N HIS A 245 -27.74 26.19 8.84
CA HIS A 245 -29.14 25.81 9.02
C HIS A 245 -29.76 26.48 10.27
N THR A 246 -29.00 26.59 11.34
CA THR A 246 -29.47 27.24 12.58
C THR A 246 -29.72 28.74 12.36
N LEU A 247 -28.82 29.45 11.68
CA LEU A 247 -29.00 30.87 11.34
C LEU A 247 -30.17 31.08 10.36
N LEU A 248 -30.29 30.24 9.33
CA LEU A 248 -31.42 30.26 8.40
C LEU A 248 -32.76 30.00 9.10
N SER A 249 -32.80 29.11 10.09
CA SER A 249 -34.01 28.80 10.87
C SER A 249 -34.37 29.81 11.94
N ALA A 250 -33.44 30.68 12.33
CA ALA A 250 -33.70 31.82 13.20
C ALA A 250 -34.28 33.02 12.43
N MET A 251 -33.96 33.17 11.13
CA MET A 251 -34.43 34.29 10.31
C MET A 251 -35.71 34.01 9.51
N LEU A 252 -36.14 32.74 9.40
CA LEU A 252 -37.34 32.35 8.66
C LEU A 252 -38.33 31.61 9.58
N PRO A 253 -39.64 31.94 9.54
CA PRO A 253 -40.64 31.21 10.33
C PRO A 253 -40.69 29.72 9.93
N LYS A 254 -40.73 28.83 10.93
CA LYS A 254 -40.58 27.36 10.81
C LYS A 254 -41.49 26.70 9.75
N LYS A 255 -42.64 27.31 9.43
CA LYS A 255 -43.55 26.85 8.36
C LYS A 255 -42.89 26.89 6.96
N VAL A 256 -42.13 27.94 6.65
CA VAL A 256 -41.51 28.18 5.34
C VAL A 256 -40.40 27.17 5.04
N ILE A 257 -39.61 26.79 6.06
CA ILE A 257 -38.51 25.82 5.92
C ILE A 257 -39.04 24.40 5.66
N SER A 258 -40.17 24.04 6.28
CA SER A 258 -40.81 22.73 6.09
C SER A 258 -41.47 22.56 4.72
N GLN A 259 -41.78 23.66 4.02
CA GLN A 259 -42.36 23.68 2.68
C GLN A 259 -41.26 23.70 1.60
N LEU A 260 -40.17 24.44 1.82
CA LEU A 260 -38.97 24.43 0.96
C LEU A 260 -38.27 23.07 0.91
N GLN A 261 -38.20 22.34 2.04
CA GLN A 261 -37.62 20.99 2.08
C GLN A 261 -38.45 19.93 1.32
N ARG A 262 -39.73 20.22 1.01
CA ARG A 262 -40.63 19.34 0.26
C ARG A 262 -40.65 19.62 -1.25
N GLY A 263 -39.94 20.63 -1.74
CA GLY A 263 -39.79 20.91 -3.18
C GLY A 263 -41.04 21.50 -3.85
N GLU A 264 -41.99 22.05 -3.09
CA GLU A 264 -43.18 22.70 -3.63
C GLU A 264 -42.90 24.18 -3.94
N VAL A 265 -43.26 24.61 -5.15
CA VAL A 265 -43.14 26.00 -5.64
C VAL A 265 -44.11 26.88 -4.84
N THR A 266 -43.55 27.78 -4.04
CA THR A 266 -44.30 28.69 -3.19
C THR A 266 -44.95 29.82 -3.99
N VAL A 267 -46.23 29.67 -4.35
CA VAL A 267 -47.17 30.80 -4.33
C VAL A 267 -47.60 30.94 -2.88
N VAL A 268 -47.03 31.91 -2.16
CA VAL A 268 -47.44 32.21 -0.79
C VAL A 268 -48.77 32.96 -0.86
N GLU A 269 -49.85 32.28 -0.50
CA GLU A 269 -51.01 32.97 0.05
C GLU A 269 -50.85 33.13 1.56
N GLU A 270 -51.19 34.34 2.00
CA GLU A 270 -51.62 34.70 3.35
C GLU A 270 -50.54 34.93 4.42
N PHE A 271 -49.79 36.03 4.29
CA PHE A 271 -49.62 37.02 5.36
C PHE A 271 -49.44 38.40 4.68
N LEU A 272 -50.51 39.21 4.72
CA LEU A 272 -50.76 40.46 4.00
C LEU A 272 -51.12 40.29 2.50
N GLU A 273 -52.31 40.80 2.15
CA GLU A 273 -52.84 40.91 0.79
C GLU A 273 -51.84 41.52 -0.22
N PRO A 274 -51.95 41.15 -1.50
CA PRO A 274 -51.00 40.30 -2.19
C PRO A 274 -49.62 40.95 -2.32
N VAL A 275 -48.65 40.49 -1.53
CA VAL A 275 -47.23 40.67 -1.84
C VAL A 275 -46.66 39.30 -2.15
N THR A 276 -46.32 39.05 -3.42
CA THR A 276 -45.62 37.82 -3.79
C THR A 276 -44.16 37.94 -3.38
N ILE A 277 -43.84 37.41 -2.20
CA ILE A 277 -42.47 37.31 -1.72
C ILE A 277 -41.73 36.27 -2.55
N LEU A 278 -40.99 36.74 -3.55
CA LEU A 278 -40.17 35.88 -4.38
C LEU A 278 -38.78 35.71 -3.74
N PHE A 279 -38.56 34.56 -3.11
CA PHE A 279 -37.24 34.16 -2.63
C PHE A 279 -36.36 33.73 -3.82
N THR A 280 -35.70 34.68 -4.47
CA THR A 280 -34.52 34.33 -5.27
C THR A 280 -33.33 34.13 -4.33
N VAL A 281 -33.27 32.95 -3.69
CA VAL A 281 -32.03 32.46 -3.07
C VAL A 281 -31.10 32.00 -4.21
N GLU A 282 -30.75 32.93 -5.09
CA GLU A 282 -29.49 32.82 -5.82
C GLU A 282 -28.46 33.39 -4.86
N THR A 283 -27.80 32.48 -4.14
CA THR A 283 -26.80 32.75 -3.12
C THR A 283 -25.76 33.76 -3.58
N ILE A 284 -26.01 35.04 -3.28
CA ILE A 284 -24.98 35.99 -2.93
C ILE A 284 -25.32 36.46 -1.50
N GLY A 285 -25.09 35.57 -0.54
CA GLY A 285 -25.04 35.92 0.88
C GLY A 285 -26.39 36.20 1.55
N ASP A 286 -26.53 37.43 2.04
CA ASP A 286 -27.46 37.91 3.07
C ASP A 286 -28.60 38.79 2.53
N ALA A 287 -28.71 38.94 1.21
CA ALA A 287 -29.70 39.80 0.57
C ALA A 287 -31.08 39.15 0.43
N PHE A 288 -32.13 39.96 0.63
CA PHE A 288 -33.53 39.56 0.47
C PHE A 288 -34.21 40.42 -0.60
N MET A 289 -34.82 39.77 -1.60
CA MET A 289 -35.52 40.44 -2.69
C MET A 289 -37.03 40.21 -2.59
N CYS A 290 -37.82 41.25 -2.84
CA CYS A 290 -39.28 41.20 -2.88
C CYS A 290 -39.80 41.93 -4.12
N VAL A 291 -40.95 41.49 -4.64
CA VAL A 291 -41.58 42.06 -5.81
C VAL A 291 -43.09 42.18 -5.59
N ALA A 292 -43.69 43.26 -6.10
CA ALA A 292 -45.14 43.41 -6.22
C ALA A 292 -45.50 43.56 -7.71
N GLY A 293 -46.72 43.15 -8.08
CA GLY A 293 -47.17 43.13 -9.48
C GLY A 293 -46.67 41.96 -10.34
N CYS A 294 -46.18 40.89 -9.71
CA CYS A 294 -45.82 39.61 -10.33
C CYS A 294 -46.27 38.44 -9.43
N PRO A 295 -46.73 37.30 -9.97
CA PRO A 295 -46.89 36.98 -11.39
C PRO A 295 -48.11 37.65 -12.02
N THR A 296 -49.09 38.05 -11.21
CA THR A 296 -50.29 38.77 -11.65
C THR A 296 -49.98 40.26 -11.71
N ARG A 297 -50.22 40.86 -12.88
CA ARG A 297 -50.03 42.29 -13.07
C ARG A 297 -50.98 43.06 -12.16
N GLU A 298 -50.43 44.09 -11.53
CA GLU A 298 -51.14 44.95 -10.61
C GLU A 298 -50.96 46.42 -11.02
N ASP A 299 -51.82 47.29 -10.48
CA ASP A 299 -51.67 48.74 -10.55
C ASP A 299 -50.32 49.19 -9.94
N PRO A 300 -49.48 49.95 -10.68
CA PRO A 300 -48.16 50.37 -10.20
C PRO A 300 -48.17 51.23 -8.94
N ILE A 301 -49.21 52.04 -8.73
CA ILE A 301 -49.33 52.92 -7.55
C ILE A 301 -49.57 52.05 -6.32
N SER A 302 -50.54 51.13 -6.41
CA SER A 302 -50.88 50.17 -5.35
C SER A 302 -49.70 49.27 -4.98
N ALA A 303 -48.98 48.76 -5.99
CA ALA A 303 -47.78 47.95 -5.80
C ALA A 303 -46.67 48.73 -5.09
N ALA A 304 -46.43 49.98 -5.48
CA ALA A 304 -45.41 50.83 -4.86
C ALA A 304 -45.72 51.13 -3.39
N VAL A 305 -46.99 51.45 -3.06
CA VAL A 305 -47.44 51.71 -1.69
C VAL A 305 -47.25 50.48 -0.81
N ARG A 306 -47.64 49.29 -1.29
CA ARG A 306 -47.47 48.06 -0.49
C ARG A 306 -46.01 47.70 -0.26
N MET A 307 -45.17 47.82 -1.29
CA MET A 307 -43.73 47.57 -1.14
C MET A 307 -43.07 48.57 -0.18
N ALA A 308 -43.49 49.84 -0.20
CA ALA A 308 -43.01 50.84 0.75
C ALA A 308 -43.50 50.55 2.18
N GLY A 309 -44.75 50.11 2.36
CA GLY A 309 -45.27 49.67 3.66
C GLY A 309 -44.51 48.47 4.22
N MET A 310 -44.30 47.45 3.39
CA MET A 310 -43.50 46.28 3.75
C MET A 310 -42.08 46.65 4.17
N ALA A 311 -41.43 47.57 3.46
CA ALA A 311 -40.10 48.07 3.82
C ALA A 311 -40.09 48.77 5.18
N GLN A 312 -41.12 49.56 5.50
CA GLN A 312 -41.25 50.19 6.83
C GLN A 312 -41.45 49.15 7.93
N ASP A 313 -42.29 48.16 7.70
CA ASP A 313 -42.54 47.07 8.65
C ASP A 313 -41.27 46.25 8.90
N MET A 314 -40.45 45.98 7.88
CA MET A 314 -39.16 45.31 8.02
C MET A 314 -38.19 46.09 8.89
N ILE A 315 -38.08 47.41 8.69
CA ILE A 315 -37.23 48.27 9.53
C ILE A 315 -37.72 48.22 10.97
N ALA A 316 -39.03 48.35 11.21
CA ALA A 316 -39.62 48.29 12.54
C ALA A 316 -39.45 46.93 13.22
N MET A 317 -39.47 45.84 12.44
CA MET A 317 -39.26 44.48 12.93
C MET A 317 -37.79 44.24 13.32
N VAL A 318 -36.85 44.64 12.46
CA VAL A 318 -35.42 44.50 12.71
C VAL A 318 -34.95 45.37 13.88
N ASP A 319 -35.51 46.57 14.03
CA ASP A 319 -35.19 47.44 15.18
C ASP A 319 -35.54 46.79 16.53
N LYS A 320 -36.60 45.97 16.57
CA LYS A 320 -37.01 45.21 17.75
C LYS A 320 -36.27 43.88 17.90
N PHE A 321 -35.52 43.45 16.89
CA PHE A 321 -34.86 42.15 16.85
C PHE A 321 -33.42 42.24 17.37
N THR A 322 -33.19 41.72 18.57
CA THR A 322 -31.85 41.56 19.15
C THR A 322 -31.46 40.08 19.16
N THR A 323 -30.30 39.75 18.60
CA THR A 323 -29.75 38.38 18.62
C THR A 323 -28.52 38.31 19.51
N ARG A 324 -28.37 37.23 20.27
CA ARG A 324 -27.17 36.94 21.05
C ARG A 324 -26.16 36.18 20.20
N VAL A 325 -24.95 36.73 20.07
CA VAL A 325 -23.80 36.02 19.50
C VAL A 325 -22.76 35.92 20.59
N GLY A 326 -22.64 34.74 21.22
CA GLY A 326 -21.81 34.56 22.40
C GLY A 326 -22.43 35.22 23.64
N THR A 327 -21.67 36.09 24.31
CA THR A 327 -22.08 36.82 25.52
C THR A 327 -22.58 38.25 25.25
N GLU A 328 -22.61 38.69 24.00
CA GLU A 328 -23.00 40.05 23.61
C GLU A 328 -24.34 40.06 22.84
N ASP A 329 -25.19 41.04 23.16
CA ASP A 329 -26.41 41.33 22.41
C ASP A 329 -26.03 42.14 21.16
N MET A 330 -26.20 41.57 19.97
CA MET A 330 -25.95 42.21 18.69
C MET A 330 -27.25 42.68 18.05
N ARG A 331 -27.30 43.95 17.63
CA ARG A 331 -28.40 44.51 16.83
C ARG A 331 -28.10 44.33 15.35
N VAL A 332 -28.98 43.62 14.65
CA VAL A 332 -28.90 43.49 13.19
C VAL A 332 -29.32 44.82 12.57
N LYS A 333 -28.57 45.30 11.57
CA LYS A 333 -28.93 46.48 10.79
C LYS A 333 -29.13 46.05 9.35
N ILE A 334 -30.25 46.47 8.74
CA ILE A 334 -30.55 46.19 7.34
C ILE A 334 -30.50 47.46 6.51
N ARG A 335 -30.31 47.32 5.20
CA ARG A 335 -30.46 48.37 4.19
C ARG A 335 -31.58 47.96 3.25
N ILE A 336 -32.40 48.91 2.82
CA ILE A 336 -33.49 48.64 1.88
C ILE A 336 -33.41 49.61 0.71
N GLY A 337 -33.58 49.10 -0.51
CA GLY A 337 -33.69 49.86 -1.75
C GLY A 337 -34.96 49.53 -2.52
N LEU A 338 -35.70 50.54 -3.00
CA LEU A 338 -36.88 50.34 -3.85
C LEU A 338 -36.76 51.04 -5.20
N HIS A 339 -37.17 50.33 -6.23
CA HIS A 339 -37.31 50.85 -7.58
C HIS A 339 -38.55 50.26 -8.26
N SER A 340 -39.17 51.03 -9.14
CA SER A 340 -40.39 50.67 -9.87
C SER A 340 -40.13 50.79 -11.36
N GLY A 341 -40.40 49.73 -12.11
CA GLY A 341 -40.16 49.66 -13.54
C GLY A 341 -40.60 48.32 -14.14
N PRO A 342 -40.53 48.15 -15.47
CA PRO A 342 -40.89 46.91 -16.14
C PRO A 342 -39.89 45.79 -15.80
N VAL A 343 -40.39 44.57 -15.63
CA VAL A 343 -39.57 43.38 -15.35
C VAL A 343 -40.04 42.21 -16.21
N VAL A 344 -39.11 41.37 -16.63
CA VAL A 344 -39.41 40.10 -17.32
C VAL A 344 -39.26 38.99 -16.30
N ALA A 345 -40.28 38.16 -16.13
CA ALA A 345 -40.25 37.01 -15.25
C ALA A 345 -40.28 35.71 -16.06
N GLY A 346 -39.53 34.70 -15.62
CA GLY A 346 -39.49 33.39 -16.28
C GLY A 346 -39.07 32.28 -15.34
N VAL A 347 -39.40 31.03 -15.69
CA VAL A 347 -39.00 29.84 -14.93
C VAL A 347 -37.77 29.22 -15.59
N ILE A 348 -36.69 29.07 -14.83
CA ILE A 348 -35.42 28.48 -15.28
C ILE A 348 -35.20 27.12 -14.62
N GLY A 349 -34.80 26.13 -15.43
CA GLY A 349 -34.40 24.79 -14.97
C GLY A 349 -35.52 23.74 -15.06
N GLN A 350 -35.24 22.60 -15.69
CA GLN A 350 -36.21 21.50 -15.84
C GLN A 350 -36.32 20.59 -14.61
N ARG A 351 -35.21 20.36 -13.88
CA ARG A 351 -35.18 19.51 -12.67
C ARG A 351 -35.45 20.27 -11.37
N MET A 352 -35.11 21.56 -11.33
CA MET A 352 -35.39 22.46 -10.21
C MET A 352 -35.85 23.80 -10.78
N PRO A 353 -37.15 23.94 -11.11
CA PRO A 353 -37.68 25.18 -11.68
C PRO A 353 -37.55 26.32 -10.67
N ARG A 354 -36.85 27.39 -11.06
CA ARG A 354 -36.72 28.64 -10.30
C ARG A 354 -37.42 29.75 -11.05
N TYR A 355 -38.33 30.46 -10.38
CA TYR A 355 -38.93 31.67 -10.93
C TYR A 355 -37.95 32.82 -10.73
N CYS A 356 -37.43 33.36 -11.83
CA CYS A 356 -36.40 34.38 -11.86
C CYS A 356 -36.93 35.67 -12.51
N LEU A 357 -36.51 36.81 -11.96
CA LEU A 357 -36.81 38.14 -12.47
C LEU A 357 -35.58 38.71 -13.19
N PHE A 358 -35.79 39.23 -14.39
CA PHE A 358 -34.76 39.83 -15.23
C PHE A 358 -35.17 41.22 -15.68
N GLY A 359 -34.17 42.07 -15.89
CA GLY A 359 -34.35 43.40 -16.44
C GLY A 359 -33.64 44.48 -15.62
N ASP A 360 -33.54 45.66 -16.22
CA ASP A 360 -32.84 46.79 -15.62
C ASP A 360 -33.47 47.27 -14.31
N THR A 361 -34.76 47.01 -14.12
CA THR A 361 -35.48 47.30 -12.87
C THR A 361 -34.87 46.56 -11.68
N VAL A 362 -34.50 45.28 -11.83
CA VAL A 362 -33.87 44.47 -10.77
C VAL A 362 -32.47 45.00 -10.43
N ASN A 363 -31.68 45.30 -11.46
CA ASN A 363 -30.34 45.85 -11.30
C ASN A 363 -30.36 47.24 -10.65
N THR A 364 -31.35 48.07 -10.99
CA THR A 364 -31.51 49.41 -10.43
C THR A 364 -31.97 49.33 -8.97
N ALA A 365 -32.89 48.43 -8.63
CA ALA A 365 -33.30 48.17 -7.24
C ALA A 365 -32.11 47.72 -6.37
N SER A 366 -31.28 46.81 -6.87
CA SER A 366 -30.05 46.37 -6.18
C SER A 366 -29.10 47.55 -5.94
N ARG A 367 -28.94 48.46 -6.91
CA ARG A 367 -28.14 49.68 -6.73
C ARG A 367 -28.76 50.64 -5.71
N MET A 368 -30.08 50.72 -5.59
CA MET A 368 -30.73 51.53 -4.54
C MET A 368 -30.38 50.98 -3.14
N GLU A 369 -30.40 49.66 -2.95
CA GLU A 369 -30.03 49.02 -1.68
C GLU A 369 -28.54 49.24 -1.36
N ALA A 370 -27.65 48.99 -2.32
CA ALA A 370 -26.21 49.07 -2.11
C ALA A 370 -25.74 50.49 -1.73
N ASN A 371 -26.47 51.52 -2.17
CA ASN A 371 -26.20 52.93 -1.83
C ASN A 371 -27.10 53.45 -0.69
N SER A 372 -27.90 52.61 -0.05
CA SER A 372 -28.72 53.00 1.09
C SER A 372 -27.89 53.10 2.37
N GLN A 373 -28.32 53.96 3.30
CA GLN A 373 -27.76 54.00 4.64
C GLN A 373 -28.34 52.87 5.51
N PRO A 374 -27.58 52.32 6.47
CA PRO A 374 -28.11 51.35 7.42
C PRO A 374 -29.36 51.88 8.15
N MET A 375 -30.39 51.05 8.28
CA MET A 375 -31.70 51.38 8.83
C MET A 375 -32.47 52.46 8.05
N CYS A 376 -32.12 52.70 6.79
CA CYS A 376 -32.84 53.60 5.90
C CYS A 376 -33.39 52.88 4.66
N ILE A 377 -34.47 53.45 4.13
CA ILE A 377 -35.13 53.01 2.91
C ILE A 377 -34.76 54.01 1.81
N HIS A 378 -34.02 53.56 0.80
CA HIS A 378 -33.62 54.38 -0.33
C HIS A 378 -34.54 54.10 -1.53
N ILE A 379 -35.15 55.14 -2.08
CA ILE A 379 -36.12 55.00 -3.17
C ILE A 379 -35.64 55.73 -4.43
N SER A 380 -35.87 55.14 -5.59
CA SER A 380 -35.66 55.79 -6.88
C SER A 380 -36.69 56.90 -7.16
N ALA A 381 -36.38 57.81 -8.08
CA ALA A 381 -37.31 58.85 -8.52
C ALA A 381 -38.63 58.28 -9.07
N ALA A 382 -38.58 57.16 -9.79
CA ALA A 382 -39.75 56.48 -10.33
C ALA A 382 -40.69 55.94 -9.23
N THR A 383 -40.14 55.38 -8.16
CA THR A 383 -40.96 54.94 -7.01
C THR A 383 -41.48 56.13 -6.22
N ALA A 384 -40.68 57.18 -6.06
CA ALA A 384 -41.07 58.39 -5.35
C ALA A 384 -42.24 59.12 -6.03
N SER A 385 -42.28 59.16 -7.37
CA SER A 385 -43.41 59.76 -8.10
C SER A 385 -44.70 58.94 -7.91
N LEU A 386 -44.63 57.60 -7.95
CA LEU A 386 -45.77 56.72 -7.68
C LEU A 386 -46.33 56.90 -6.27
N LEU A 387 -45.46 56.98 -5.26
CA LEU A 387 -45.87 57.21 -3.87
C LEU A 387 -46.51 58.59 -3.67
N ARG A 388 -46.00 59.63 -4.36
CA ARG A 388 -46.62 60.96 -4.35
C ARG A 388 -48.01 60.96 -4.98
N MET A 389 -48.20 60.25 -6.09
CA MET A 389 -49.51 60.10 -6.73
C MET A 389 -50.51 59.37 -5.83
N ALA A 390 -50.05 58.44 -4.98
CA ALA A 390 -50.88 57.78 -3.98
C ALA A 390 -51.30 58.66 -2.79
N GLY A 391 -50.81 59.91 -2.71
CA GLY A 391 -51.03 60.78 -1.55
C GLY A 391 -50.18 60.40 -0.32
N ALA A 392 -49.17 59.52 -0.48
CA ALA A 392 -48.26 59.22 0.60
C ALA A 392 -47.36 60.43 0.89
N ALA A 393 -47.26 60.82 2.17
CA ALA A 393 -46.35 61.86 2.63
C ALA A 393 -44.90 61.37 2.51
N VAL A 394 -44.34 61.42 1.30
CA VAL A 394 -42.91 61.21 1.08
C VAL A 394 -42.20 62.45 1.61
N MET A 395 -41.80 62.44 2.88
CA MET A 395 -40.76 63.35 3.34
C MET A 395 -39.49 63.01 2.56
N LEU A 396 -39.22 63.77 1.50
CA LEU A 396 -37.87 63.86 0.99
C LEU A 396 -37.04 64.52 2.08
N PRO A 397 -36.02 63.86 2.68
CA PRO A 397 -35.03 64.60 3.43
C PRO A 397 -34.31 65.53 2.44
N SER A 398 -34.67 66.80 2.49
CA SER A 398 -33.81 67.86 2.00
C SER A 398 -32.48 67.76 2.77
N LEU A 399 -31.37 67.85 2.06
CA LEU A 399 -29.98 67.58 2.47
C LEU A 399 -29.50 66.13 2.35
N VAL A 400 -29.33 65.68 1.11
CA VAL A 400 -28.08 65.01 0.72
C VAL A 400 -27.29 66.04 -0.09
N PRO A 401 -26.01 66.34 0.23
CA PRO A 401 -25.20 67.23 -0.61
C PRO A 401 -25.19 66.71 -2.05
N PRO A 402 -25.04 67.58 -3.07
CA PRO A 402 -25.14 67.16 -4.47
C PRO A 402 -24.24 65.95 -4.65
N LEU A 403 -24.88 64.83 -4.97
CA LEU A 403 -24.19 63.62 -5.38
C LEU A 403 -23.28 64.09 -6.49
N THR A 404 -21.97 64.14 -6.24
CA THR A 404 -20.98 64.35 -7.28
C THR A 404 -21.13 63.15 -8.20
N LEU A 405 -21.98 63.31 -9.21
CA LEU A 405 -22.10 62.44 -10.35
C LEU A 405 -20.75 62.49 -11.04
N PHE A 406 -19.86 61.57 -10.67
CA PHE A 406 -18.82 61.17 -11.59
C PHE A 406 -19.54 60.47 -12.74
N GLY A 407 -19.88 61.26 -13.76
CA GLY A 407 -20.22 60.75 -15.07
C GLY A 407 -19.02 60.01 -15.63
N ARG A 408 -18.81 58.77 -15.20
CA ARG A 408 -17.96 57.82 -15.93
C ARG A 408 -18.77 57.31 -17.11
N GLY A 409 -18.87 58.17 -18.12
CA GLY A 409 -19.16 57.80 -19.49
C GLY A 409 -20.54 57.17 -19.74
N ARG A 410 -20.80 56.96 -21.03
CA ARG A 410 -21.98 56.23 -21.51
C ARG A 410 -21.97 54.82 -20.92
N VAL A 411 -23.09 54.39 -20.35
CA VAL A 411 -23.29 52.99 -20.01
C VAL A 411 -23.74 52.28 -21.28
N MET A 412 -22.89 51.38 -21.80
CA MET A 412 -23.29 50.51 -22.91
C MET A 412 -24.36 49.53 -22.44
N ILE A 413 -25.57 49.66 -22.98
CA ILE A 413 -26.59 48.62 -22.94
C ILE A 413 -26.27 47.63 -24.06
N LYS A 414 -25.92 46.39 -23.71
CA LYS A 414 -25.74 45.33 -24.71
C LYS A 414 -27.11 45.00 -25.31
N GLY A 415 -27.33 45.34 -26.58
CA GLY A 415 -28.48 44.86 -27.37
C GLY A 415 -29.32 45.89 -28.13
N CYS A 416 -28.99 47.19 -28.12
CA CYS A 416 -29.73 48.20 -28.89
C CYS A 416 -28.94 48.62 -30.16
N PRO A 417 -29.53 48.58 -31.37
CA PRO A 417 -28.84 48.99 -32.60
C PRO A 417 -28.65 50.52 -32.63
N ALA A 418 -27.48 50.95 -33.09
CA ALA A 418 -27.08 52.35 -33.11
C ALA A 418 -27.90 53.15 -34.14
N GLY A 419 -28.64 54.19 -33.72
CA GLY A 419 -29.21 55.14 -34.68
C GLY A 419 -30.29 56.09 -34.17
N GLU A 420 -31.10 55.71 -33.18
CA GLU A 420 -32.20 56.55 -32.69
C GLU A 420 -31.99 56.84 -31.19
N TRP A 421 -31.43 58.01 -30.92
CA TRP A 421 -31.27 58.56 -29.56
C TRP A 421 -32.07 59.85 -29.50
N GLU A 422 -33.31 59.81 -29.01
CA GLU A 422 -34.00 61.04 -28.59
C GLU A 422 -33.68 61.32 -27.13
N LEU A 423 -33.20 62.54 -26.89
CA LEU A 423 -33.01 63.13 -25.58
C LEU A 423 -34.37 63.29 -24.90
N CYS A 424 -34.59 62.60 -23.78
CA CYS A 424 -35.57 63.04 -22.79
C CYS A 424 -34.83 63.75 -21.66
N THR A 425 -34.68 65.07 -21.80
CA THR A 425 -34.54 65.99 -20.67
C THR A 425 -35.94 66.50 -20.33
N ASP A 426 -36.45 66.09 -19.17
CA ASP A 426 -36.86 66.96 -18.06
C ASP A 426 -37.22 66.11 -16.83
#